data_AF-A0A662RUX2-F1
#
_entry.id   AF-A0A662RUX2-F1
#
_cell.length_a   1.000
_cell.length_b   1.000
_cell.length_c   1.000
_cell.angle_alpha   90.00
_cell.angle_beta   90.00
_cell.angle_gamma   90.00
#
_symmetry.space_group_name_H-M   'P 1'
#
loop_
_entity.id
_entity.type
_entity.pdbx_description
1 polymer ?
#
loop_
_entity_poly.entity_id
_entity_poly.type
_entity_poly.pdbx_seq_one_letter_code
_entity_poly.pdbx_strand_id
1 'polypeptide(L)'
;MREEALKHALENAIIHGKPDEKAVMKRVLAEHPEWRGERARELREVVREVVREVAEMSDEERRERLKQVAPEAPSDERKAGEEKEEKGLPPLPGAERGNVCMRFAPNPNGAATLGSARGIVVNAEYAHMYDGSFILRFDDTDPALKRPLPEAYEWYIEDCEWLGAKPDKVIVASERIPLYYEHAEILIRKGAAYVCMCAREE
;
A
#
# COMPACT_ATOMS: atom_id res chain seq x y z
N MET A 1 1.94 -34.70 17.47
CA MET A 1 1.35 -33.52 18.13
C MET A 1 2.37 -32.75 18.94
N ARG A 2 2.95 -33.33 20.00
CA ARG A 2 3.95 -32.63 20.83
C ARG A 2 5.21 -32.25 20.05
N GLU A 3 5.74 -33.16 19.24
CA GLU A 3 6.92 -32.91 18.40
C GLU A 3 6.68 -31.79 17.38
N GLU A 4 5.53 -31.82 16.70
CA GLU A 4 5.13 -30.76 15.75
C GLU A 4 4.92 -29.41 16.46
N ALA A 5 4.25 -29.41 17.62
CA ALA A 5 4.11 -28.21 18.44
C ALA A 5 5.47 -27.67 18.90
N LEU A 6 6.41 -28.55 19.24
CA LEU A 6 7.76 -28.19 19.69
C LEU A 6 8.57 -27.57 18.56
N LYS A 7 8.56 -28.18 17.38
CA LYS A 7 9.17 -27.60 16.17
C LYS A 7 8.68 -26.18 15.91
N HIS A 8 7.37 -25.98 15.80
CA HIS A 8 6.79 -24.66 15.50
C HIS A 8 6.98 -23.65 16.65
N ALA A 9 7.00 -24.10 17.91
CA ALA A 9 7.29 -23.22 19.05
C ALA A 9 8.74 -22.75 19.07
N LEU A 10 9.70 -23.64 18.78
CA LEU A 10 11.12 -23.31 18.66
C LEU A 10 11.37 -22.34 17.50
N GLU A 11 10.81 -22.60 16.31
CA GLU A 11 10.89 -21.67 15.16
C GLU A 11 10.31 -20.29 15.50
N ASN A 12 9.14 -20.26 16.13
CA ASN A 12 8.49 -19.00 16.50
C ASN A 12 9.29 -18.20 17.54
N ALA A 13 9.87 -18.87 18.54
CA ALA A 13 10.70 -18.25 19.56
C ALA A 13 12.02 -17.72 19.00
N ILE A 14 12.66 -18.43 18.07
CA ILE A 14 13.91 -17.99 17.44
C ILE A 14 13.69 -16.72 16.60
N ILE A 15 12.55 -16.62 15.89
CA ILE A 15 12.26 -15.47 15.03
C ILE A 15 11.81 -14.24 15.85
N HIS A 16 11.00 -14.44 16.89
CA HIS A 16 10.31 -13.35 17.59
C HIS A 16 10.78 -13.14 19.05
N GLY A 17 11.75 -13.92 19.52
CA GLY A 17 12.29 -13.89 20.88
C GLY A 17 11.41 -14.56 21.95
N LYS A 18 10.08 -14.59 21.77
CA LYS A 18 9.13 -15.28 22.65
C LYS A 18 8.12 -16.11 21.85
N PRO A 19 7.88 -17.38 22.25
CA PRO A 19 6.88 -18.21 21.59
C PRO A 19 5.45 -17.74 21.88
N ASP A 20 4.59 -17.70 20.84
CA ASP A 20 3.18 -17.33 20.92
C ASP A 20 2.26 -18.54 20.65
N GLU A 21 1.38 -18.85 21.60
CA GLU A 21 0.46 -20.01 21.50
C GLU A 21 -0.43 -19.96 20.25
N LYS A 22 -0.90 -18.76 19.84
CA LYS A 22 -1.82 -18.63 18.70
C LYS A 22 -1.08 -18.87 17.38
N ALA A 23 0.13 -18.33 17.24
CA ALA A 23 0.98 -18.50 16.08
C ALA A 23 1.35 -19.97 15.87
N VAL A 24 1.80 -20.65 16.94
CA VAL A 24 2.13 -22.09 16.93
C VAL A 24 0.91 -22.92 16.56
N MET A 25 -0.22 -22.68 17.22
CA MET A 25 -1.48 -23.38 16.93
C MET A 25 -1.91 -23.22 15.46
N LYS A 26 -1.86 -22.00 14.93
CA LYS A 26 -2.22 -21.72 13.53
C LYS A 26 -1.32 -22.47 12.56
N ARG A 27 -0.03 -22.55 12.85
CA ARG A 27 0.96 -23.19 11.98
C ARG A 27 0.81 -24.71 11.98
N VAL A 28 0.68 -25.31 13.16
CA VAL A 28 0.43 -26.76 13.30
C VAL A 28 -0.86 -27.16 12.60
N LEU A 29 -1.95 -26.41 12.75
CA LEU A 29 -3.23 -26.71 12.10
C LEU A 29 -3.23 -26.44 10.58
N ALA A 30 -2.27 -25.67 10.06
CA ALA A 30 -2.10 -25.49 8.62
C ALA A 30 -1.43 -26.71 7.99
N GLU A 31 -0.46 -27.31 8.66
CA GLU A 31 0.27 -28.51 8.22
C GLU A 31 -0.51 -29.80 8.51
N HIS A 32 -1.31 -29.80 9.58
CA HIS A 32 -2.19 -30.92 9.98
C HIS A 32 -3.67 -30.51 10.08
N PRO A 33 -4.37 -30.30 8.93
CA PRO A 33 -5.80 -30.02 8.91
C PRO A 33 -6.67 -31.05 9.64
N GLU A 34 -6.22 -32.30 9.72
CA GLU A 34 -6.89 -33.44 10.36
C GLU A 34 -6.94 -33.36 11.89
N TRP A 35 -6.18 -32.45 12.51
CA TRP A 35 -6.24 -32.21 13.97
C TRP A 35 -7.27 -31.14 14.36
N ARG A 36 -8.03 -30.61 13.39
CA ARG A 36 -9.17 -29.73 13.65
C ARG A 36 -10.33 -30.50 14.28
N GLY A 37 -11.16 -29.81 15.07
CA GLY A 37 -12.32 -30.42 15.74
C GLY A 37 -11.98 -31.00 17.11
N GLU A 38 -12.34 -32.27 17.37
CA GLU A 38 -12.21 -32.91 18.69
C GLU A 38 -10.77 -32.93 19.21
N ARG A 39 -9.81 -33.14 18.30
CA ARG A 39 -8.36 -33.17 18.59
C ARG A 39 -7.74 -31.79 18.80
N ALA A 40 -8.47 -30.71 18.51
CA ALA A 40 -7.95 -29.35 18.68
C ALA A 40 -7.83 -28.95 20.16
N ARG A 41 -8.64 -29.56 21.04
CA ARG A 41 -8.55 -29.33 22.51
C ARG A 41 -7.28 -29.95 23.07
N GLU A 42 -7.02 -31.20 22.72
CA GLU A 42 -5.79 -31.93 23.09
C GLU A 42 -4.55 -31.20 22.55
N LEU A 43 -4.57 -30.80 21.27
CA LEU A 43 -3.48 -30.02 20.68
C LEU A 43 -3.25 -28.70 21.43
N ARG A 44 -4.29 -28.04 21.92
CA ARG A 44 -4.16 -26.77 22.64
C ARG A 44 -3.45 -26.94 23.99
N GLU A 45 -3.72 -28.02 24.70
CA GLU A 45 -3.05 -28.33 25.96
C GLU A 45 -1.57 -28.62 25.71
N VAL A 46 -1.27 -29.43 24.68
CA VAL A 46 0.09 -29.74 24.25
C VAL A 46 0.84 -28.48 23.81
N VAL A 47 0.23 -27.60 23.01
CA VAL A 47 0.85 -26.34 22.55
C VAL A 47 1.16 -25.43 23.74
N ARG A 48 0.24 -25.32 24.71
CA ARG A 48 0.46 -24.50 25.91
C ARG A 48 1.65 -25.00 26.73
N GLU A 49 1.75 -26.30 26.95
CA GLU A 49 2.85 -26.92 27.69
C GLU A 49 4.19 -26.66 26.99
N VAL A 50 4.25 -26.94 25.68
CA VAL A 50 5.43 -26.76 24.85
C VAL A 50 5.88 -25.30 24.77
N VAL A 51 4.94 -24.35 24.59
CA VAL A 51 5.25 -22.91 24.54
C VAL A 51 5.87 -22.45 25.86
N ARG A 52 5.36 -22.96 26.99
CA ARG A 52 5.93 -22.65 28.30
C ARG A 52 7.35 -23.21 28.45
N GLU A 53 7.59 -24.45 28.02
CA GLU A 53 8.93 -25.04 28.02
C GLU A 53 9.92 -24.24 27.18
N VAL A 54 9.53 -23.86 25.95
CA VAL A 54 10.39 -23.10 25.03
C VAL A 54 10.64 -21.67 25.53
N ALA A 55 9.68 -21.07 26.24
CA ALA A 55 9.83 -19.74 26.82
C ALA A 55 10.92 -19.69 27.91
N GLU A 56 11.12 -20.77 28.65
CA GLU A 56 12.15 -20.89 29.70
C GLU A 56 13.55 -21.23 29.15
N MET A 57 13.64 -21.71 27.90
CA MET A 57 14.93 -22.01 27.25
C MET A 57 15.67 -20.74 26.82
N SER A 58 17.00 -20.77 26.88
CA SER A 58 17.88 -19.78 26.25
C SER A 58 17.89 -19.91 24.72
N ASP A 59 18.35 -18.87 24.02
CA ASP A 59 18.40 -18.87 22.56
C ASP A 59 19.33 -19.94 21.99
N GLU A 60 20.42 -20.26 22.70
CA GLU A 60 21.36 -21.32 22.32
C GLU A 60 20.72 -22.71 22.49
N GLU A 61 20.01 -22.94 23.59
CA GLU A 61 19.24 -24.17 23.81
C GLU A 61 18.12 -24.34 22.78
N ARG A 62 17.41 -23.26 22.43
CA ARG A 62 16.35 -23.30 21.41
C ARG A 62 16.89 -23.74 20.06
N ARG A 63 18.04 -23.19 19.63
CA ARG A 63 18.68 -23.54 18.36
C ARG A 63 19.17 -24.99 18.34
N GLU A 64 19.81 -25.43 19.43
CA GLU A 64 20.28 -26.81 19.54
C GLU A 64 19.11 -27.80 19.55
N ARG A 65 18.02 -27.46 20.25
CA ARG A 65 16.82 -28.28 20.28
C ARG A 65 16.12 -28.34 18.94
N LEU A 66 16.10 -27.24 18.18
CA LEU A 66 15.51 -27.23 16.83
C LEU A 66 16.28 -28.16 15.89
N LYS A 67 17.62 -28.17 15.94
CA LYS A 67 18.44 -29.11 15.14
C LYS A 67 18.14 -30.57 15.43
N GLN A 68 17.78 -30.91 16.67
CA GLN A 68 17.44 -32.27 17.07
C GLN A 68 16.04 -32.69 16.62
N VAL A 69 15.07 -31.77 16.68
CA VAL A 69 13.64 -32.05 16.40
C VAL A 69 13.31 -31.90 14.91
N ALA A 70 14.02 -31.04 14.20
CA ALA A 70 13.83 -30.81 12.78
C ALA A 70 15.21 -30.52 12.14
N PRO A 71 16.04 -31.54 11.89
CA PRO A 71 17.37 -31.36 11.28
C PRO A 71 17.30 -30.81 9.85
N GLU A 72 16.17 -31.00 9.15
CA GLU A 72 15.84 -30.38 7.88
C GLU A 72 15.23 -28.97 7.99
N ALA A 73 14.91 -28.49 9.21
CA ALA A 73 14.46 -27.12 9.39
C ALA A 73 15.62 -26.16 9.05
N PRO A 74 15.35 -25.02 8.39
CA PRO A 74 16.39 -24.11 7.98
C PRO A 74 17.21 -23.67 9.18
N SER A 75 18.49 -24.07 9.23
CA SER A 75 19.44 -23.54 10.18
C SER A 75 19.61 -22.05 9.92
N ASP A 76 19.03 -21.24 10.80
CA ASP A 76 19.39 -19.84 11.07
C ASP A 76 19.20 -18.74 9.99
N GLU A 77 18.62 -18.97 8.80
CA GLU A 77 18.53 -17.86 7.81
C GLU A 77 17.18 -17.59 7.14
N ARG A 78 16.10 -18.34 7.42
CA ARG A 78 14.80 -18.09 6.77
C ARG A 78 13.73 -17.62 7.73
N LYS A 79 13.72 -16.29 7.99
CA LYS A 79 12.54 -15.39 7.97
C LYS A 79 12.73 -14.00 8.62
N ALA A 80 13.96 -13.51 8.76
CA ALA A 80 14.20 -12.06 8.82
C ALA A 80 14.27 -11.42 7.40
N GLY A 81 14.30 -12.26 6.35
CA GLY A 81 14.43 -11.84 4.96
C GLY A 81 13.76 -12.80 3.99
N GLU A 82 12.54 -13.28 4.30
CA GLU A 82 11.61 -13.40 3.18
C GLU A 82 11.41 -11.94 2.75
N GLU A 83 12.21 -11.50 1.78
CA GLU A 83 11.77 -10.52 0.81
C GLU A 83 10.39 -11.03 0.37
N LYS A 84 9.34 -10.57 1.05
CA LYS A 84 8.07 -10.39 0.35
C LYS A 84 8.54 -9.59 -0.85
N GLU A 85 8.52 -10.18 -2.04
CA GLU A 85 8.54 -9.41 -3.27
C GLU A 85 7.69 -8.20 -2.95
N GLU A 86 8.33 -7.02 -2.86
CA GLU A 86 7.59 -5.80 -2.66
C GLU A 86 6.65 -5.80 -3.85
N LYS A 87 5.38 -6.10 -3.59
CA LYS A 87 4.34 -6.03 -4.60
C LYS A 87 4.26 -4.55 -4.90
N GLY A 88 5.07 -4.12 -5.85
CA GLY A 88 5.07 -2.78 -6.40
C GLY A 88 3.71 -2.52 -7.04
N LEU A 89 3.57 -1.34 -7.62
CA LEU A 89 2.34 -1.01 -8.31
C LEU A 89 2.11 -2.01 -9.47
N PRO A 90 0.86 -2.47 -9.68
CA PRO A 90 0.56 -3.34 -10.80
C PRO A 90 0.89 -2.63 -12.13
N PRO A 91 1.32 -3.36 -13.17
CA PRO A 91 1.66 -2.72 -14.44
C PRO A 91 0.44 -2.03 -15.06
N LEU A 92 0.67 -0.85 -15.66
CA LEU A 92 -0.34 -0.14 -16.43
C LEU A 92 -0.60 -0.84 -17.77
N PRO A 93 -1.86 -1.16 -18.11
CA PRO A 93 -2.18 -1.76 -19.41
C PRO A 93 -1.82 -0.85 -20.58
N GLY A 94 -1.07 -1.37 -21.55
CA GLY A 94 -0.69 -0.62 -22.75
C GLY A 94 0.31 0.53 -22.50
N ALA A 95 0.96 0.56 -21.34
CA ALA A 95 1.97 1.57 -21.06
C ALA A 95 3.24 1.35 -21.88
N GLU A 96 3.64 2.38 -22.61
CA GLU A 96 4.92 2.46 -23.30
C GLU A 96 5.87 3.33 -22.48
N ARG A 97 7.09 2.83 -22.24
CA ARG A 97 8.13 3.56 -21.51
C ARG A 97 8.47 4.86 -22.24
N GLY A 98 8.57 5.98 -21.52
CA GLY A 98 8.72 7.32 -22.08
C GLY A 98 7.41 8.04 -22.44
N ASN A 99 6.29 7.32 -22.56
CA ASN A 99 5.02 7.87 -23.04
C ASN A 99 3.93 7.96 -21.95
N VAL A 100 4.22 7.53 -20.72
CA VAL A 100 3.28 7.62 -19.60
C VAL A 100 3.23 9.05 -19.08
N CYS A 101 2.03 9.60 -18.94
CA CYS A 101 1.82 10.91 -18.31
C CYS A 101 0.78 10.77 -17.21
N MET A 102 1.20 10.95 -15.96
CA MET A 102 0.35 10.88 -14.78
C MET A 102 0.04 12.29 -14.27
N ARG A 103 -1.08 12.47 -13.56
CA ARG A 103 -1.38 13.75 -12.91
C ARG A 103 -2.02 13.59 -11.54
N PHE A 104 -1.64 14.44 -10.61
CA PHE A 104 -2.40 14.72 -9.41
C PHE A 104 -3.10 16.08 -9.57
N ALA A 105 -4.41 16.12 -9.32
CA ALA A 105 -5.22 17.30 -9.60
C ALA A 105 -6.01 17.78 -8.36
N PRO A 106 -5.35 18.45 -7.40
CA PRO A 106 -6.01 18.93 -6.19
C PRO A 106 -6.83 20.19 -6.48
N ASN A 107 -7.87 20.42 -5.67
CA ASN A 107 -8.45 21.75 -5.54
C ASN A 107 -7.58 22.49 -4.51
N PRO A 108 -7.03 23.68 -4.80
CA PRO A 108 -6.14 24.38 -3.89
C PRO A 108 -6.93 25.16 -2.83
N ASN A 109 -7.82 24.51 -2.09
CA ASN A 109 -8.69 25.12 -1.08
C ASN A 109 -8.27 24.79 0.37
N GLY A 110 -7.09 24.20 0.54
CA GLY A 110 -6.50 23.80 1.83
C GLY A 110 -5.24 22.96 1.63
N ALA A 111 -4.58 22.61 2.73
CA ALA A 111 -3.36 21.79 2.72
C ALA A 111 -3.61 20.34 2.23
N ALA A 112 -2.53 19.67 1.81
CA ALA A 112 -2.62 18.27 1.45
C ALA A 112 -3.00 17.40 2.67
N THR A 113 -3.82 16.39 2.42
CA THR A 113 -4.18 15.39 3.44
C THR A 113 -3.35 14.12 3.25
N LEU A 114 -3.38 13.20 4.22
CA LEU A 114 -2.79 11.86 4.02
C LEU A 114 -3.43 11.13 2.82
N GLY A 115 -4.70 11.40 2.52
CA GLY A 115 -5.35 10.90 1.30
C GLY A 115 -4.75 11.50 0.03
N SER A 116 -4.39 12.80 0.05
CA SER A 116 -3.67 13.47 -1.04
C SER A 116 -2.29 12.83 -1.24
N ALA A 117 -1.56 12.53 -0.17
CA ALA A 117 -0.24 11.90 -0.25
C ALA A 117 -0.26 10.59 -1.04
N ARG A 118 -1.27 9.73 -0.84
CA ARG A 118 -1.44 8.51 -1.64
C ARG A 118 -1.61 8.84 -3.14
N GLY A 119 -2.43 9.85 -3.46
CA GLY A 119 -2.63 10.27 -4.84
C GLY A 119 -1.35 10.80 -5.49
N ILE A 120 -0.59 11.62 -4.76
CA ILE A 120 0.68 12.18 -5.21
C ILE A 120 1.70 11.06 -5.47
N VAL A 121 1.99 10.25 -4.44
CA VAL A 121 3.03 9.22 -4.50
C VAL A 121 2.71 8.16 -5.56
N VAL A 122 1.48 7.66 -5.64
CA VAL A 122 1.13 6.63 -6.63
C VAL A 122 1.25 7.15 -8.06
N ASN A 123 0.82 8.40 -8.33
CA ASN A 123 0.94 8.97 -9.68
C ASN A 123 2.41 9.25 -10.05
N ALA A 124 3.20 9.78 -9.11
CA ALA A 124 4.62 10.02 -9.32
C ALA A 124 5.38 8.70 -9.53
N GLU A 125 5.10 7.67 -8.76
CA GLU A 125 5.75 6.36 -8.90
C GLU A 125 5.42 5.71 -10.25
N TYR A 126 4.17 5.79 -10.72
CA TYR A 126 3.85 5.33 -12.08
C TYR A 126 4.57 6.13 -13.17
N ALA A 127 4.72 7.45 -13.02
CA ALA A 127 5.53 8.21 -13.96
C ALA A 127 6.98 7.72 -13.93
N HIS A 128 7.57 7.56 -12.75
CA HIS A 128 8.94 7.08 -12.56
C HIS A 128 9.17 5.65 -13.13
N MET A 129 8.32 4.69 -12.79
CA MET A 129 8.39 3.30 -13.26
C MET A 129 8.46 3.17 -14.79
N TYR A 130 7.86 4.12 -15.50
CA TYR A 130 7.70 4.11 -16.95
C TYR A 130 8.48 5.21 -17.66
N ASP A 131 9.46 5.87 -17.02
CA ASP A 131 10.19 7.03 -17.55
C ASP A 131 9.26 8.11 -18.13
N GLY A 132 8.09 8.26 -17.53
CA GLY A 132 7.03 9.18 -17.91
C GLY A 132 7.16 10.54 -17.25
N SER A 133 6.08 11.33 -17.31
CA SER A 133 5.98 12.64 -16.68
C SER A 133 4.88 12.71 -15.63
N PHE A 134 5.16 13.34 -14.50
CA PHE A 134 4.20 13.64 -13.44
C PHE A 134 3.80 15.12 -13.43
N ILE A 135 2.49 15.38 -13.52
CA ILE A 135 1.93 16.73 -13.54
C ILE A 135 1.16 17.01 -12.25
N LEU A 136 1.45 18.13 -11.60
CA LEU A 136 0.60 18.73 -10.58
C LEU A 136 -0.34 19.75 -11.24
N ARG A 137 -1.64 19.44 -11.33
CA ARG A 137 -2.65 20.32 -11.96
C ARG A 137 -3.61 20.87 -10.92
N PHE A 138 -3.47 22.12 -10.52
CA PHE A 138 -4.47 22.79 -9.67
C PHE A 138 -5.80 22.93 -10.40
N ASP A 139 -6.85 22.35 -9.84
CA ASP A 139 -8.22 22.39 -10.37
C ASP A 139 -9.02 23.46 -9.63
N ASP A 140 -8.80 24.71 -10.02
CA ASP A 140 -9.27 25.93 -9.32
C ASP A 140 -10.43 26.63 -10.04
N THR A 141 -11.18 25.89 -10.86
CA THR A 141 -12.26 26.45 -11.71
C THR A 141 -13.62 26.58 -11.02
N ASP A 142 -13.75 26.16 -9.75
CA ASP A 142 -14.99 26.26 -8.96
C ASP A 142 -14.83 27.23 -7.78
N PRO A 143 -14.90 28.55 -8.01
CA PRO A 143 -14.72 29.55 -6.96
C PRO A 143 -15.90 29.61 -5.97
N ALA A 144 -17.03 28.98 -6.27
CA ALA A 144 -18.25 29.05 -5.46
C ALA A 144 -18.27 27.98 -4.37
N LEU A 145 -17.98 26.73 -4.72
CA LEU A 145 -17.99 25.61 -3.76
C LEU A 145 -16.60 25.29 -3.22
N LYS A 146 -15.55 25.59 -3.99
CA LYS A 146 -14.17 25.21 -3.66
C LYS A 146 -13.22 26.39 -3.85
N ARG A 147 -13.53 27.48 -3.15
CA ARG A 147 -12.75 28.72 -3.21
C ARG A 147 -11.26 28.43 -3.00
N PRO A 148 -10.39 28.83 -3.96
CA PRO A 148 -8.96 28.70 -3.81
C PRO A 148 -8.42 29.49 -2.62
N LEU A 149 -7.49 28.87 -1.90
CA LEU A 149 -6.64 29.45 -0.87
C LEU A 149 -5.26 29.67 -1.51
N PRO A 150 -4.78 30.92 -1.70
CA PRO A 150 -3.52 31.21 -2.37
C PRO A 150 -2.31 30.44 -1.81
N GLU A 151 -2.27 30.26 -0.49
CA GLU A 151 -1.19 29.56 0.22
C GLU A 151 -1.17 28.06 -0.11
N ALA A 152 -2.32 27.47 -0.43
CA ALA A 152 -2.41 26.04 -0.74
C ALA A 152 -1.61 25.67 -2.00
N TYR A 153 -1.41 26.60 -2.93
CA TYR A 153 -0.60 26.35 -4.13
C TYR A 153 0.85 26.01 -3.76
N GLU A 154 1.45 26.81 -2.89
CA GLU A 154 2.82 26.61 -2.43
C GLU A 154 2.92 25.36 -1.55
N TRP A 155 1.97 25.18 -0.61
CA TRP A 155 1.94 23.99 0.25
C TRP A 155 1.92 22.68 -0.55
N TYR A 156 1.10 22.59 -1.61
CA TYR A 156 1.07 21.38 -2.42
C TYR A 156 2.39 21.12 -3.15
N ILE A 157 3.11 22.17 -3.57
CA ILE A 157 4.42 22.03 -4.23
C ILE A 157 5.45 21.53 -3.21
N GLU A 158 5.51 22.15 -2.03
CA GLU A 158 6.39 21.75 -0.92
C GLU A 158 6.10 20.31 -0.46
N ASP A 159 4.83 19.95 -0.29
CA ASP A 159 4.41 18.61 0.12
C ASP A 159 4.80 17.56 -0.93
N CYS A 160 4.68 17.89 -2.24
CA CYS A 160 5.14 17.00 -3.31
C CYS A 160 6.66 16.77 -3.23
N GLU A 161 7.45 17.84 -3.02
CA GLU A 161 8.91 17.72 -2.87
C GLU A 161 9.29 16.94 -1.59
N TRP A 162 8.61 17.19 -0.48
CA TRP A 162 8.82 16.48 0.79
C TRP A 162 8.53 14.97 0.67
N LEU A 163 7.52 14.60 -0.10
CA LEU A 163 7.17 13.20 -0.40
C LEU A 163 8.12 12.52 -1.41
N GLY A 164 9.12 13.23 -1.95
CA GLY A 164 9.99 12.72 -3.02
C GLY A 164 9.30 12.61 -4.38
N ALA A 165 8.17 13.29 -4.56
CA ALA A 165 7.28 13.22 -5.72
C ALA A 165 7.23 14.56 -6.46
N LYS A 166 8.41 15.13 -6.80
CA LYS A 166 8.50 16.42 -7.46
C LYS A 166 7.82 16.38 -8.85
N PRO A 167 6.87 17.29 -9.16
CA PRO A 167 6.23 17.34 -10.47
C PRO A 167 7.17 17.89 -11.54
N ASP A 168 7.12 17.29 -12.74
CA ASP A 168 7.81 17.80 -13.93
C ASP A 168 7.15 19.07 -14.47
N LYS A 169 5.84 19.20 -14.22
CA LYS A 169 5.06 20.35 -14.65
C LYS A 169 3.98 20.70 -13.63
N VAL A 170 3.84 21.99 -13.37
CA VAL A 170 2.72 22.57 -12.63
C VAL A 170 1.79 23.26 -13.62
N ILE A 171 0.49 23.02 -13.50
CA ILE A 171 -0.55 23.62 -14.34
C ILE A 171 -1.65 24.19 -13.44
N VAL A 172 -2.08 25.41 -13.70
CA VAL A 172 -3.27 25.99 -13.08
C VAL A 172 -4.42 25.93 -14.08
N ALA A 173 -5.56 25.36 -13.68
CA ALA A 173 -6.67 25.14 -14.59
C ALA A 173 -7.34 26.46 -15.00
N SER A 174 -7.46 27.43 -14.11
CA SER A 174 -8.05 28.74 -14.38
C SER A 174 -7.26 29.58 -15.41
N GLU A 175 -5.94 29.42 -15.49
CA GLU A 175 -5.12 30.07 -16.53
C GLU A 175 -5.46 29.57 -17.95
N ARG A 176 -6.16 28.44 -18.04
CA ARG A 176 -6.53 27.79 -19.31
C ARG A 176 -7.99 28.01 -19.70
N ILE A 177 -8.74 28.83 -18.98
CA ILE A 177 -10.11 29.20 -19.35
C ILE A 177 -10.24 29.65 -20.82
N PRO A 178 -9.33 30.49 -21.38
CA PRO A 178 -9.42 30.87 -22.79
C PRO A 178 -9.39 29.67 -23.74
N LEU A 179 -8.55 28.67 -23.45
CA LEU A 179 -8.47 27.43 -24.24
C LEU A 179 -9.75 26.59 -24.11
N TYR A 180 -10.31 26.47 -22.90
CA TYR A 180 -11.57 25.75 -22.71
C TYR A 180 -12.72 26.42 -23.45
N TYR A 181 -12.76 27.74 -23.46
CA TYR A 181 -13.76 28.52 -24.18
C TYR A 181 -13.68 28.28 -25.69
N GLU A 182 -12.47 28.33 -26.27
CA GLU A 182 -12.25 28.00 -27.68
C GLU A 182 -12.76 26.59 -28.02
N HIS A 183 -12.44 25.60 -27.19
CA HIS A 183 -12.95 24.24 -27.39
C HIS A 183 -14.47 24.15 -27.26
N ALA A 184 -15.08 24.90 -26.34
CA ALA A 184 -16.53 24.97 -26.23
C ALA A 184 -17.18 25.53 -27.51
N GLU A 185 -16.62 26.59 -28.10
CA GLU A 185 -17.08 27.11 -29.39
C GLU A 185 -16.94 26.08 -30.53
N ILE A 186 -15.81 25.36 -30.59
CA ILE A 186 -15.59 24.30 -31.57
C ILE A 186 -16.65 23.20 -31.43
N LEU A 187 -16.95 22.78 -30.20
CA LEU A 187 -17.97 21.76 -29.94
C LEU A 187 -19.36 22.23 -30.36
N ILE A 188 -19.71 23.49 -30.10
CA ILE A 188 -20.99 24.08 -30.54
C ILE A 188 -21.05 24.14 -32.07
N ARG A 189 -20.00 24.61 -32.75
CA ARG A 189 -19.95 24.66 -34.23
C ARG A 189 -20.05 23.28 -34.87
N LYS A 190 -19.56 22.23 -34.20
CA LYS A 190 -19.67 20.83 -34.64
C LYS A 190 -21.03 20.19 -34.32
N GLY A 191 -21.94 20.90 -33.64
CA GLY A 191 -23.21 20.34 -33.16
C GLY A 191 -23.04 19.31 -32.03
N ALA A 192 -21.89 19.27 -31.37
CA ALA A 192 -21.57 18.35 -30.27
C ALA A 192 -21.86 18.94 -28.87
N ALA A 193 -22.23 20.22 -28.81
CA ALA A 193 -22.67 20.90 -27.59
C ALA A 193 -23.72 21.97 -27.93
N TYR A 194 -24.55 22.33 -26.95
CA TYR A 194 -25.54 23.41 -27.06
C TYR A 194 -25.69 24.13 -25.71
N VAL A 195 -26.27 25.33 -25.73
CA VAL A 195 -26.62 26.07 -24.51
C VAL A 195 -28.01 25.63 -24.05
N CYS A 196 -28.08 24.95 -22.90
CA CYS A 196 -29.35 24.61 -22.29
C CYS A 196 -29.98 25.87 -21.66
N MET A 197 -31.24 26.13 -21.98
CA MET A 197 -32.02 27.26 -21.42
C MET A 197 -33.11 26.80 -20.43
N CYS A 198 -33.21 25.49 -20.17
CA CYS A 198 -34.13 24.93 -19.18
C CYS A 198 -33.72 25.36 -17.77
N ALA A 199 -34.70 25.40 -16.86
CA ALA A 199 -34.39 25.56 -15.44
C ALA A 199 -33.64 24.32 -14.92
N ARG A 200 -32.80 24.49 -13.89
CA ARG A 200 -32.07 23.36 -13.28
C ARG A 200 -32.98 22.26 -12.70
N GLU A 201 -34.21 22.63 -12.37
CA GLU A 201 -35.23 21.77 -11.75
C GLU A 201 -36.04 20.95 -12.77
N GLU A 202 -35.92 21.27 -14.06
CA GLU A 202 -36.53 20.52 -15.17
C GLU A 202 -35.63 19.37 -15.63
#